data_AF-M4YUE9-F1
#
_entry.id   AF-M4YUE9-F1
#
_cell.length_a   1.000
_cell.length_b   1.000
_cell.length_c   1.000
_cell.angle_alpha   90.00
_cell.angle_beta   90.00
_cell.angle_gamma   90.00
#
_symmetry.space_group_name_H-M   'P 1'
#
loop_
_entity.id
_entity.type
_entity.pdbx_description
1 polymer ?
#
loop_
_entity_poly.entity_id
_entity_poly.type
_entity_poly.pdbx_seq_one_letter_code
_entity_poly.pdbx_strand_id
1 'polypeptide(L)'
;MASALDRSRREKELKRAQKSRVKEESKLQAKIRRANQKEDSEKRRTIRKNSSASREIRHSVITMVYSSLIILVAFFLCEGLLLWHSGNGGDVDVHLLNIADNSLAFIVGLSAMDALTYYNLVGRTKRNEVRAIIRHNRIVEPSIDMFLARKNMLIAQPGDNVDQYRLKSEFTIRNLADMYGPSEIASDAGMSKIDMFEFHQKKLYKAFLNMVEDIDFSFNPVCCDAALKFINATTYGSSALASLQSFDREGNRTKKTTIIRMIKDESMMGDISKTRPELMSVYIIMQMIRDQEEALAEYISAVEEIEENDPDAKRRRNSLY
;
A
#
# COMPACT_ATOMS: atom_id res chain seq x y z
N MET A 1 59.94 -27.16 -1.31
CA MET A 1 58.78 -27.09 -2.24
C MET A 1 57.46 -27.62 -1.65
N ALA A 2 57.45 -28.57 -0.70
CA ALA A 2 56.20 -29.13 -0.12
C ALA A 2 55.31 -28.12 0.67
N SER A 3 55.90 -27.08 1.26
CA SER A 3 55.20 -26.08 2.09
C SER A 3 54.23 -25.15 1.30
N ALA A 4 54.51 -24.88 0.02
CA ALA A 4 53.69 -24.00 -0.81
C ALA A 4 52.41 -24.68 -1.32
N LEU A 5 52.47 -25.99 -1.57
CA LEU A 5 51.34 -26.80 -2.06
C LEU A 5 50.27 -27.00 -0.98
N ASP A 6 50.68 -27.19 0.28
CA ASP A 6 49.77 -27.31 1.42
C ASP A 6 49.06 -26.01 1.76
N ARG A 7 49.75 -24.85 1.67
CA ARG A 7 49.12 -23.54 1.83
C ARG A 7 48.06 -23.27 0.75
N SER A 8 48.35 -23.65 -0.50
CA SER A 8 47.40 -23.49 -1.62
C SER A 8 46.15 -24.37 -1.46
N ARG A 9 46.29 -25.60 -0.93
CA ARG A 9 45.14 -26.48 -0.64
C ARG A 9 44.26 -25.93 0.48
N ARG A 10 44.86 -25.47 1.58
CA ARG A 10 44.11 -24.85 2.70
C ARG A 10 43.39 -23.57 2.29
N GLU A 11 44.00 -22.72 1.47
CA GLU A 11 43.31 -21.54 0.91
C GLU A 11 42.12 -21.92 0.02
N LYS A 12 42.26 -22.97 -0.81
CA LYS A 12 41.15 -23.44 -1.65
C LYS A 12 40.01 -24.01 -0.80
N GLU A 13 40.31 -24.71 0.27
CA GLU A 13 39.31 -25.23 1.21
C GLU A 13 38.60 -24.11 1.98
N LEU A 14 39.34 -23.12 2.49
CA LEU A 14 38.78 -21.93 3.12
C LEU A 14 37.87 -21.15 2.17
N LYS A 15 38.29 -20.92 0.92
CA LYS A 15 37.47 -20.27 -0.11
C LYS A 15 36.20 -21.06 -0.44
N ARG A 16 36.27 -22.41 -0.46
CA ARG A 16 35.09 -23.27 -0.67
C ARG A 16 34.13 -23.21 0.51
N ALA A 17 34.63 -23.23 1.74
CA ALA A 17 33.83 -23.11 2.96
C ALA A 17 33.18 -21.72 3.10
N GLN A 18 33.90 -20.65 2.73
CA GLN A 18 33.36 -19.30 2.72
C GLN A 18 32.27 -19.15 1.64
N LYS A 19 32.47 -19.74 0.45
CA LYS A 19 31.48 -19.75 -0.62
C LYS A 19 30.22 -20.57 -0.27
N SER A 20 30.36 -21.67 0.49
CA SER A 20 29.20 -22.44 0.94
C SER A 20 28.40 -21.68 2.01
N ARG A 21 29.07 -21.01 2.97
CA ARG A 21 28.41 -20.17 3.98
C ARG A 21 27.63 -19.01 3.36
N VAL A 22 28.23 -18.27 2.42
CA VAL A 22 27.53 -17.18 1.69
C VAL A 22 26.32 -17.72 0.90
N LYS A 23 26.43 -18.94 0.35
CA LYS A 23 25.32 -19.60 -0.35
C LYS A 23 24.21 -20.05 0.61
N GLU A 24 24.54 -20.44 1.83
CA GLU A 24 23.55 -20.79 2.86
C GLU A 24 22.87 -19.54 3.44
N GLU A 25 23.63 -18.48 3.72
CA GLU A 25 23.10 -17.20 4.19
C GLU A 25 22.17 -16.55 3.16
N SER A 26 22.55 -16.54 1.88
CA SER A 26 21.68 -16.04 0.81
C SER A 26 20.40 -16.86 0.64
N LYS A 27 20.47 -18.19 0.79
CA LYS A 27 19.26 -19.05 0.80
C LYS A 27 18.37 -18.78 2.01
N LEU A 28 18.96 -18.55 3.18
CA LEU A 28 18.23 -18.23 4.40
C LEU A 28 17.54 -16.87 4.28
N GLN A 29 18.25 -15.85 3.82
CA GLN A 29 17.68 -14.54 3.52
C GLN A 29 16.56 -14.62 2.48
N ALA A 30 16.72 -15.42 1.43
CA ALA A 30 15.66 -15.63 0.44
C ALA A 30 14.41 -16.31 1.04
N LYS A 31 14.59 -17.28 1.96
CA LYS A 31 13.48 -17.91 2.68
C LYS A 31 12.76 -16.92 3.60
N ILE A 32 13.51 -16.10 4.34
CA ILE A 32 12.94 -15.06 5.22
C ILE A 32 12.13 -14.05 4.41
N ARG A 33 12.69 -13.55 3.30
CA ARG A 33 11.97 -12.63 2.39
C ARG A 33 10.66 -13.21 1.88
N ARG A 34 10.66 -14.49 1.48
CA ARG A 34 9.44 -15.19 1.05
C ARG A 34 8.43 -15.38 2.17
N ALA A 35 8.87 -15.64 3.39
CA ALA A 35 8.00 -15.76 4.54
C ALA A 35 7.32 -14.41 4.87
N ASN A 36 8.10 -13.33 4.91
CA ASN A 36 7.58 -11.98 5.15
C ASN A 36 6.59 -11.55 4.05
N GLN A 37 6.92 -11.81 2.77
CA GLN A 37 6.00 -11.55 1.66
C GLN A 37 4.67 -12.31 1.80
N LYS A 38 4.71 -13.57 2.26
CA LYS A 38 3.49 -14.34 2.51
C LYS A 38 2.68 -13.74 3.64
N GLU A 39 3.31 -13.40 4.76
CA GLU A 39 2.65 -12.78 5.90
C GLU A 39 1.98 -11.45 5.53
N ASP A 40 2.67 -10.59 4.78
CA ASP A 40 2.13 -9.31 4.32
C ASP A 40 0.95 -9.53 3.35
N SER A 41 1.05 -10.52 2.46
CA SER A 41 -0.05 -10.87 1.56
C SER A 41 -1.28 -11.41 2.33
N GLU A 42 -1.06 -12.15 3.41
CA GLU A 42 -2.15 -12.65 4.27
C GLU A 42 -2.81 -11.51 5.04
N LYS A 43 -2.04 -10.57 5.60
CA LYS A 43 -2.56 -9.35 6.23
C LYS A 43 -3.40 -8.52 5.25
N ARG A 44 -2.93 -8.32 4.01
CA ARG A 44 -3.70 -7.61 2.98
C ARG A 44 -5.00 -8.34 2.65
N ARG A 45 -4.98 -9.67 2.58
CA ARG A 45 -6.18 -10.49 2.36
C ARG A 45 -7.16 -10.39 3.52
N THR A 46 -6.72 -10.37 4.77
CA THR A 46 -7.62 -10.20 5.92
C THR A 46 -8.25 -8.82 5.94
N ILE A 47 -7.49 -7.76 5.63
CA ILE A 47 -8.01 -6.39 5.50
C ILE A 47 -9.07 -6.34 4.38
N ARG A 48 -8.79 -6.89 3.19
CA ARG A 48 -9.78 -6.97 2.10
C ARG A 48 -11.02 -7.77 2.48
N LYS A 49 -10.87 -8.90 3.20
CA LYS A 49 -12.02 -9.70 3.68
C LYS A 49 -12.88 -8.96 4.70
N ASN A 50 -12.28 -8.04 5.46
CA ASN A 50 -12.94 -7.26 6.49
C ASN A 50 -13.39 -5.87 5.99
N SER A 51 -13.20 -5.55 4.70
CA SER A 51 -13.58 -4.27 4.13
C SER A 51 -15.09 -4.02 4.22
N SER A 52 -15.48 -2.74 4.20
CA SER A 52 -16.89 -2.33 4.19
C SER A 52 -17.67 -3.00 3.07
N ALA A 53 -17.13 -3.05 1.84
CA ALA A 53 -17.76 -3.75 0.72
C ALA A 53 -17.98 -5.24 0.99
N SER A 54 -17.00 -5.93 1.58
CA SER A 54 -17.13 -7.36 1.88
C SER A 54 -18.22 -7.62 2.93
N ARG A 55 -18.36 -6.73 3.92
CA ARG A 55 -19.42 -6.79 4.93
C ARG A 55 -20.78 -6.47 4.33
N GLU A 56 -20.88 -5.43 3.51
CA GLU A 56 -22.11 -5.07 2.78
C GLU A 56 -22.57 -6.20 1.86
N ILE A 57 -21.64 -6.87 1.17
CA ILE A 57 -21.95 -8.04 0.35
C ILE A 57 -22.51 -9.18 1.17
N ARG A 58 -21.90 -9.51 2.31
CA ARG A 58 -22.43 -10.56 3.19
C ARG A 58 -23.80 -10.18 3.74
N HIS A 59 -23.98 -8.96 4.23
CA HIS A 59 -25.26 -8.50 4.75
C HIS A 59 -26.35 -8.47 3.67
N SER A 60 -26.03 -8.02 2.46
CA SER A 60 -26.97 -8.01 1.34
C SER A 60 -27.36 -9.42 0.90
N VAL A 61 -26.41 -10.36 0.81
CA VAL A 61 -26.71 -11.76 0.50
C VAL A 61 -27.55 -12.41 1.59
N ILE A 62 -27.22 -12.17 2.86
CA ILE A 62 -27.97 -12.70 4.00
C ILE A 62 -29.41 -12.16 3.99
N THR A 63 -29.59 -10.86 3.77
CA THR A 63 -30.93 -10.25 3.69
C THR A 63 -31.71 -10.73 2.46
N MET A 64 -31.05 -10.95 1.32
CA MET A 64 -31.66 -11.57 0.14
C MET A 64 -32.13 -13.00 0.41
N VAL A 65 -31.33 -13.82 1.11
CA VAL A 65 -31.71 -15.18 1.49
C VAL A 65 -32.87 -15.17 2.48
N TYR A 66 -32.83 -14.33 3.51
CA TYR A 66 -33.92 -14.24 4.48
C TYR A 66 -35.22 -13.74 3.86
N SER A 67 -35.17 -12.72 2.99
CA SER A 67 -36.37 -12.25 2.26
C SER A 67 -36.93 -13.33 1.34
N SER A 68 -36.07 -14.05 0.61
CA SER A 68 -36.48 -15.18 -0.23
C SER A 68 -37.13 -16.31 0.59
N LEU A 69 -36.60 -16.58 1.80
CA LEU A 69 -37.12 -17.61 2.69
C LEU A 69 -38.45 -17.19 3.33
N ILE A 70 -38.63 -15.92 3.68
CA ILE A 70 -39.92 -15.38 4.16
C ILE A 70 -40.99 -15.49 3.07
N ILE A 71 -40.65 -15.16 1.83
CA ILE A 71 -41.56 -15.29 0.69
C ILE A 71 -41.94 -16.76 0.46
N LEU A 72 -40.97 -17.69 0.53
CA LEU A 72 -41.23 -19.13 0.43
C LEU A 72 -42.14 -19.65 1.55
N VAL A 73 -41.90 -19.25 2.80
CA VAL A 73 -42.71 -19.68 3.95
C VAL A 73 -44.13 -19.11 3.84
N ALA A 74 -44.28 -17.84 3.47
CA ALA A 74 -45.60 -17.23 3.24
C ALA A 74 -46.35 -17.95 2.11
N PHE A 75 -45.63 -18.32 1.05
CA PHE A 75 -46.18 -19.08 -0.07
C PHE A 75 -46.67 -20.47 0.37
N PHE A 76 -45.87 -21.25 1.10
CA PHE A 76 -46.29 -22.55 1.65
C PHE A 76 -47.46 -22.45 2.64
N LEU A 77 -47.54 -21.37 3.43
CA LEU A 77 -48.67 -21.12 4.32
C LEU A 77 -49.95 -20.83 3.56
N CYS A 78 -49.89 -20.03 2.49
CA CYS A 78 -51.05 -19.75 1.63
C CYS A 78 -51.53 -21.01 0.90
N GLU A 79 -50.62 -21.78 0.31
CA GLU A 79 -50.90 -23.09 -0.31
C GLU A 79 -51.54 -24.06 0.70
N GLY A 80 -50.94 -24.19 1.89
CA GLY A 80 -51.45 -25.07 2.94
C GLY A 80 -52.85 -24.67 3.42
N LEU A 81 -53.14 -23.37 3.52
CA LEU A 81 -54.48 -22.88 3.85
C LEU A 81 -55.49 -23.14 2.72
N LEU A 82 -55.08 -23.02 1.46
CA LEU A 82 -55.93 -23.31 0.31
C LEU A 82 -56.26 -24.81 0.20
N LEU A 83 -55.27 -25.68 0.40
CA LEU A 83 -55.47 -27.14 0.45
C LEU A 83 -56.33 -27.58 1.63
N TRP A 84 -56.16 -26.94 2.79
CA TRP A 84 -57.02 -27.20 3.95
C TRP A 84 -58.48 -26.79 3.68
N HIS A 85 -58.70 -25.70 2.94
CA HIS A 85 -60.04 -25.21 2.65
C HIS A 85 -60.71 -25.89 1.46
N SER A 86 -59.96 -26.44 0.49
CA SER A 86 -60.48 -27.01 -0.77
C SER A 86 -61.13 -28.38 -0.63
N GLY A 87 -60.91 -29.12 0.47
CA GLY A 87 -61.64 -30.34 0.85
C GLY A 87 -61.93 -31.32 -0.28
N ASN A 88 -60.97 -32.22 -0.59
CA ASN A 88 -61.10 -33.36 -1.52
C ASN A 88 -61.76 -33.02 -2.87
N GLY A 89 -61.09 -32.21 -3.69
CA GLY A 89 -61.45 -31.98 -5.08
C GLY A 89 -60.27 -32.28 -6.00
N GLY A 90 -60.19 -33.49 -6.55
CA GLY A 90 -59.03 -33.95 -7.34
C GLY A 90 -58.68 -33.11 -8.57
N ASP A 91 -59.61 -32.30 -9.11
CA ASP A 91 -59.34 -31.33 -10.19
C ASP A 91 -58.79 -29.99 -9.66
N VAL A 92 -59.19 -29.60 -8.45
CA VAL A 92 -58.71 -28.37 -7.78
C VAL A 92 -57.26 -28.56 -7.34
N ASP A 93 -56.90 -29.76 -6.89
CA ASP A 93 -55.53 -30.08 -6.47
C ASP A 93 -54.52 -29.97 -7.62
N VAL A 94 -54.90 -30.34 -8.86
CA VAL A 94 -54.03 -30.22 -10.05
C VAL A 94 -53.89 -28.76 -10.49
N HIS A 95 -54.97 -27.98 -10.42
CA HIS A 95 -54.90 -26.54 -10.70
C HIS A 95 -54.11 -25.76 -9.65
N LEU A 96 -54.23 -26.13 -8.37
CA LEU A 96 -53.42 -25.56 -7.28
C LEU A 96 -51.94 -25.91 -7.45
N LEU A 97 -51.59 -27.17 -7.73
CA LEU A 97 -50.21 -27.58 -8.01
C LEU A 97 -49.58 -26.82 -9.19
N ASN A 98 -50.33 -26.59 -10.26
CA ASN A 98 -49.84 -25.81 -11.40
C ASN A 98 -49.68 -24.31 -11.10
N ILE A 99 -50.58 -23.73 -10.29
CA ILE A 99 -50.41 -22.36 -9.80
C ILE A 99 -49.19 -22.29 -8.90
N ALA A 100 -48.99 -23.31 -8.06
CA ALA A 100 -47.87 -23.40 -7.14
C ALA A 100 -46.53 -23.45 -7.86
N ASP A 101 -46.40 -24.33 -8.85
CA ASP A 101 -45.20 -24.47 -9.68
C ASP A 101 -44.90 -23.17 -10.45
N ASN A 102 -45.92 -22.48 -10.98
CA ASN A 102 -45.73 -21.20 -11.67
C ASN A 102 -45.30 -20.08 -10.72
N SER A 103 -45.89 -20.01 -9.52
CA SER A 103 -45.50 -19.02 -8.51
C SER A 103 -44.12 -19.30 -7.91
N LEU A 104 -43.76 -20.57 -7.70
CA LEU A 104 -42.43 -20.97 -7.26
C LEU A 104 -41.40 -20.63 -8.33
N ALA A 105 -41.69 -20.91 -9.60
CA ALA A 105 -40.85 -20.50 -10.73
C ALA A 105 -40.68 -18.98 -10.80
N PHE A 106 -41.74 -18.20 -10.51
CA PHE A 106 -41.68 -16.75 -10.46
C PHE A 106 -40.80 -16.22 -9.33
N ILE A 107 -40.91 -16.79 -8.12
CA ILE A 107 -40.08 -16.44 -6.96
C ILE A 107 -38.60 -16.77 -7.24
N VAL A 108 -38.31 -17.98 -7.73
CA VAL A 108 -36.95 -18.38 -8.09
C VAL A 108 -36.39 -17.48 -9.19
N GLY A 109 -37.21 -17.12 -10.19
CA GLY A 109 -36.85 -16.20 -11.25
C GLY A 109 -36.51 -14.79 -10.75
N LEU A 110 -37.34 -14.22 -9.86
CA LEU A 110 -37.08 -12.92 -9.23
C LEU A 110 -35.83 -12.93 -8.37
N SER A 111 -35.66 -13.93 -7.49
CA SER A 111 -34.47 -14.07 -6.66
C SER A 111 -33.20 -14.21 -7.52
N ALA A 112 -33.26 -14.94 -8.63
CA ALA A 112 -32.15 -15.05 -9.57
C ALA A 112 -31.85 -13.71 -10.27
N MET A 113 -32.88 -12.96 -10.66
CA MET A 113 -32.74 -11.64 -11.28
C MET A 113 -32.12 -10.63 -10.32
N ASP A 114 -32.57 -10.59 -9.06
CA ASP A 114 -32.01 -9.71 -8.03
C ASP A 114 -30.54 -10.07 -7.74
N ALA A 115 -30.23 -11.37 -7.62
CA ALA A 115 -28.87 -11.84 -7.45
C ALA A 115 -27.98 -11.40 -8.63
N LEU A 116 -28.43 -11.60 -9.87
CA LEU A 116 -27.69 -11.18 -11.07
C LEU A 116 -27.48 -9.67 -11.11
N THR A 117 -28.51 -8.89 -10.78
CA THR A 117 -28.44 -7.42 -10.76
C THR A 117 -27.45 -6.95 -9.70
N TYR A 118 -27.49 -7.56 -8.52
CA TYR A 118 -26.56 -7.32 -7.42
C TYR A 118 -25.10 -7.62 -7.81
N TYR A 119 -24.84 -8.82 -8.36
CA TYR A 119 -23.49 -9.19 -8.82
C TYR A 119 -22.98 -8.24 -9.92
N ASN A 120 -23.86 -7.82 -10.84
CA ASN A 120 -23.51 -6.86 -11.88
C ASN A 120 -23.18 -5.48 -11.31
N LEU A 121 -23.93 -4.99 -10.31
CA LEU A 121 -23.67 -3.72 -9.65
C LEU A 121 -22.33 -3.75 -8.90
N VAL A 122 -22.11 -4.77 -8.06
CA VAL A 122 -20.85 -4.97 -7.32
C VAL A 122 -19.66 -5.12 -8.26
N GLY A 123 -19.82 -5.87 -9.35
CA GLY A 123 -18.78 -6.01 -10.36
C GLY A 123 -18.46 -4.68 -11.05
N ARG A 124 -19.46 -3.83 -11.30
CA ARG A 124 -19.26 -2.49 -11.87
C ARG A 124 -18.55 -1.56 -10.91
N THR A 125 -18.98 -1.48 -9.65
CA THR A 125 -18.35 -0.62 -8.63
C THR A 125 -16.90 -1.01 -8.41
N LYS A 126 -16.61 -2.32 -8.27
CA LYS A 126 -15.23 -2.82 -8.16
C LYS A 126 -14.34 -2.42 -9.35
N ARG A 127 -14.85 -2.56 -10.59
CA ARG A 127 -14.09 -2.16 -11.79
C ARG A 127 -13.90 -0.65 -11.87
N ASN A 128 -14.90 0.13 -11.48
CA ASN A 128 -14.82 1.59 -11.47
C ASN A 128 -13.78 2.07 -10.45
N GLU A 129 -13.76 1.49 -9.25
CA GLU A 129 -12.74 1.75 -8.24
C GLU A 129 -11.34 1.44 -8.79
N VAL A 130 -11.11 0.24 -9.32
CA VAL A 130 -9.82 -0.17 -9.90
C VAL A 130 -9.36 0.80 -10.99
N ARG A 131 -10.26 1.20 -11.90
CA ARG A 131 -9.95 2.17 -12.95
C ARG A 131 -9.63 3.56 -12.40
N ALA A 132 -10.30 3.99 -11.33
CA ALA A 132 -10.04 5.25 -10.68
C ALA A 132 -8.66 5.25 -10.01
N ILE A 133 -8.31 4.15 -9.31
CA ILE A 133 -6.99 3.93 -8.70
C ILE A 133 -5.90 4.00 -9.75
N ILE A 134 -6.01 3.23 -10.85
CA ILE A 134 -5.01 3.23 -11.92
C ILE A 134 -4.87 4.62 -12.56
N ARG A 135 -5.98 5.34 -12.76
CA ARG A 135 -5.95 6.69 -13.33
C ARG A 135 -5.22 7.66 -12.40
N HIS A 136 -5.50 7.62 -11.10
CA HIS A 136 -4.82 8.46 -10.12
C HIS A 136 -3.36 8.08 -9.98
N ASN A 137 -3.05 6.77 -9.99
CA ASN A 137 -1.67 6.30 -9.92
C ASN A 137 -0.81 6.88 -11.05
N ARG A 138 -1.34 6.99 -12.28
CA ARG A 138 -0.61 7.63 -13.40
C ARG A 138 -0.26 9.10 -13.16
N ILE A 139 -1.00 9.79 -12.29
CA ILE A 139 -0.74 11.19 -11.91
C ILE A 139 0.22 11.25 -10.71
N VAL A 140 0.07 10.29 -9.78
CA VAL A 140 0.87 10.19 -8.55
C VAL A 140 2.28 9.65 -8.83
N GLU A 141 2.45 8.70 -9.75
CA GLU A 141 3.71 8.01 -10.06
C GLU A 141 4.86 8.98 -10.42
N PRO A 142 4.69 9.96 -11.33
CA PRO A 142 5.73 10.98 -11.56
C PRO A 142 6.05 11.81 -10.30
N SER A 143 5.07 12.01 -9.41
CA SER A 143 5.29 12.74 -8.16
C SER A 143 6.03 11.88 -7.13
N ILE A 144 5.80 10.56 -7.11
CA ILE A 144 6.57 9.59 -6.32
C ILE A 144 8.02 9.60 -6.78
N ASP A 145 8.27 9.49 -8.09
CA ASP A 145 9.62 9.49 -8.66
C ASP A 145 10.41 10.74 -8.30
N MET A 146 9.78 11.91 -8.45
CA MET A 146 10.40 13.17 -8.08
C MET A 146 10.68 13.25 -6.57
N PHE A 147 9.74 12.79 -5.74
CA PHE A 147 9.94 12.71 -4.29
C PHE A 147 11.10 11.78 -3.92
N LEU A 148 11.16 10.57 -4.48
CA LEU A 148 12.20 9.58 -4.20
C LEU A 148 13.58 10.12 -4.56
N ALA A 149 13.72 10.76 -5.73
CA ALA A 149 14.98 11.36 -6.15
C ALA A 149 15.48 12.39 -5.13
N ARG A 150 14.62 13.27 -4.60
CA ARG A 150 15.04 14.35 -3.68
C ARG A 150 15.24 13.82 -2.26
N LYS A 151 14.41 12.88 -1.83
CA LYS A 151 14.59 12.15 -0.57
C LYS A 151 15.94 11.42 -0.57
N ASN A 152 16.27 10.68 -1.63
CA ASN A 152 17.53 9.95 -1.72
C ASN A 152 18.74 10.90 -1.80
N MET A 153 18.60 12.06 -2.45
CA MET A 153 19.64 13.11 -2.43
C MET A 153 19.83 13.77 -1.06
N LEU A 154 18.75 13.96 -0.30
CA LEU A 154 18.80 14.51 1.07
C LEU A 154 19.56 13.59 2.03
N ILE A 155 19.48 12.28 1.79
CA ILE A 155 20.08 11.23 2.63
C ILE A 155 21.48 10.81 2.13
N ALA A 156 21.85 11.18 0.90
CA ALA A 156 23.15 10.86 0.36
C ALA A 156 24.26 11.65 1.06
N GLN A 157 25.39 10.98 1.31
CA GLN A 157 26.59 11.69 1.76
C GLN A 157 27.25 12.40 0.56
N PRO A 158 27.99 13.49 0.80
CA PRO A 158 28.71 14.18 -0.28
C PRO A 158 29.65 13.23 -1.03
N GLY A 159 29.49 13.14 -2.36
CA GLY A 159 30.33 12.33 -3.23
C GLY A 159 29.92 10.86 -3.39
N ASP A 160 28.82 10.43 -2.75
CA ASP A 160 28.24 9.10 -3.00
C ASP A 160 27.43 9.07 -4.30
N ASN A 161 27.53 7.97 -5.05
CA ASN A 161 26.62 7.73 -6.18
C ASN A 161 25.22 7.43 -5.65
N VAL A 162 24.28 8.36 -5.87
CA VAL A 162 22.92 8.26 -5.35
C VAL A 162 22.02 7.47 -6.31
N ASP A 163 21.48 6.36 -5.83
CA ASP A 163 20.37 5.68 -6.51
C ASP A 163 19.08 6.49 -6.29
N GLN A 164 18.69 7.24 -7.32
CA GLN A 164 17.61 8.23 -7.25
C GLN A 164 16.24 7.59 -6.96
N TYR A 165 15.99 6.36 -7.41
CA TYR A 165 14.69 5.72 -7.34
C TYR A 165 14.59 4.65 -6.25
N ARG A 166 15.58 4.61 -5.35
CA ARG A 166 15.59 3.65 -4.25
C ARG A 166 14.45 3.91 -3.27
N LEU A 167 13.60 2.90 -3.10
CA LEU A 167 12.41 3.02 -2.26
C LEU A 167 12.74 2.99 -0.76
N LYS A 168 13.42 1.92 -0.31
CA LYS A 168 13.83 1.74 1.08
C LYS A 168 15.32 2.04 1.23
N SER A 169 15.65 3.04 2.04
CA SER A 169 17.03 3.43 2.31
C SER A 169 17.43 3.08 3.74
N GLU A 170 18.63 2.52 3.90
CA GLU A 170 19.22 2.35 5.22
C GLU A 170 20.09 3.58 5.48
N PHE A 171 19.63 4.44 6.39
CA PHE A 171 20.33 5.68 6.70
C PHE A 171 20.29 6.03 8.18
N THR A 172 21.30 6.80 8.57
CA THR A 172 21.52 7.31 9.92
C THR A 172 21.37 8.82 9.93
N ILE A 173 21.46 9.43 11.11
CA ILE A 173 21.28 10.88 11.24
C ILE A 173 22.45 11.65 10.63
N ARG A 174 23.64 11.05 10.59
CA ARG A 174 24.82 11.64 9.95
C ARG A 174 24.62 11.86 8.46
N ASN A 175 23.80 11.04 7.81
CA ASN A 175 23.44 11.22 6.40
C ASN A 175 22.74 12.55 6.15
N LEU A 176 22.01 13.06 7.14
CA LEU A 176 21.30 14.33 7.05
C LEU A 176 22.21 15.54 7.31
N ALA A 177 23.51 15.36 7.57
CA ALA A 177 24.45 16.46 7.84
C ALA A 177 24.57 17.44 6.66
N ASP A 178 24.36 16.96 5.44
CA ASP A 178 24.44 17.75 4.21
C ASP A 178 23.07 18.22 3.69
N MET A 179 22.03 18.20 4.54
CA MET A 179 20.67 18.60 4.15
C MET A 179 20.54 20.03 3.58
N TYR A 180 21.47 20.91 3.98
CA TYR A 180 21.51 22.31 3.53
C TYR A 180 22.47 22.55 2.36
N GLY A 181 23.09 21.49 1.84
CA GLY A 181 23.91 21.56 0.64
C GLY A 181 23.06 21.80 -0.60
N PRO A 182 23.67 22.27 -1.71
CA PRO A 182 22.98 22.40 -2.99
C PRO A 182 22.53 21.02 -3.49
N SER A 183 21.37 20.97 -4.15
CA SER A 183 20.95 19.76 -4.86
C SER A 183 21.86 19.51 -6.07
N GLU A 184 22.29 18.26 -6.25
CA GLU A 184 23.10 17.82 -7.40
C GLU A 184 22.23 17.47 -8.62
N ILE A 185 20.91 17.49 -8.47
CA ILE A 185 19.99 17.23 -9.58
C ILE A 185 19.92 18.47 -10.47
N ALA A 186 20.11 18.29 -11.78
CA ALA A 186 20.19 19.39 -12.75
C ALA A 186 18.96 20.32 -12.76
N SER A 187 17.76 19.81 -12.47
CA SER A 187 16.52 20.61 -12.41
C SER A 187 16.39 21.45 -11.13
N ASP A 188 17.27 21.25 -10.16
CA ASP A 188 17.17 21.83 -8.81
C ASP A 188 18.27 22.88 -8.56
N ALA A 189 18.85 23.39 -9.64
CA ALA A 189 20.02 24.26 -9.59
C ALA A 189 19.82 25.46 -8.65
N GLY A 190 20.73 25.61 -7.69
CA GLY A 190 20.74 26.72 -6.74
C GLY A 190 19.82 26.57 -5.53
N MET A 191 19.02 25.50 -5.45
CA MET A 191 18.16 25.20 -4.31
C MET A 191 18.82 24.22 -3.34
N SER A 192 18.51 24.33 -2.04
CA SER A 192 19.01 23.39 -1.04
C SER A 192 18.26 22.06 -1.11
N LYS A 193 18.93 20.97 -0.70
CA LYS A 193 18.34 19.62 -0.70
C LYS A 193 17.07 19.57 0.16
N ILE A 194 17.08 20.23 1.32
CA ILE A 194 15.92 20.30 2.23
C ILE A 194 14.71 21.03 1.63
N ASP A 195 14.93 22.13 0.91
CA ASP A 195 13.86 22.88 0.24
C ASP A 195 13.21 22.05 -0.87
N MET A 196 14.03 21.41 -1.70
CA MET A 196 13.53 20.58 -2.80
C MET A 196 12.81 19.32 -2.29
N PHE A 197 13.30 18.72 -1.20
CA PHE A 197 12.61 17.63 -0.52
C PHE A 197 11.22 18.07 -0.03
N GLU A 198 11.13 19.19 0.68
CA GLU A 198 9.85 19.71 1.18
C GLU A 198 8.86 20.00 0.04
N PHE A 199 9.33 20.65 -1.03
CA PHE A 199 8.50 21.00 -2.19
C PHE A 199 7.85 19.75 -2.81
N HIS A 200 8.66 18.72 -3.09
CA HIS A 200 8.16 17.49 -3.69
C HIS A 200 7.35 16.62 -2.72
N GLN A 201 7.70 16.63 -1.43
CA GLN A 201 6.89 15.99 -0.39
C GLN A 201 5.49 16.61 -0.32
N LYS A 202 5.37 17.94 -0.31
CA LYS A 202 4.07 18.64 -0.32
C LYS A 202 3.24 18.34 -1.56
N LYS A 203 3.90 18.26 -2.73
CA LYS A 203 3.23 17.91 -3.99
C LYS A 203 2.66 16.50 -3.95
N LEU A 204 3.45 15.53 -3.47
CA LEU A 204 3.03 14.14 -3.33
C LEU A 204 1.92 13.99 -2.27
N TYR A 205 2.05 14.66 -1.14
CA TYR A 205 1.02 14.74 -0.10
C TYR A 205 -0.33 15.21 -0.65
N LYS A 206 -0.34 16.30 -1.42
CA LYS A 206 -1.56 16.81 -2.07
C LYS A 206 -2.14 15.81 -3.07
N ALA A 207 -1.28 15.14 -3.84
CA ALA A 207 -1.75 14.12 -4.79
C ALA A 207 -2.40 12.93 -4.09
N PHE A 208 -1.85 12.49 -2.95
CA PHE A 208 -2.46 11.44 -2.12
C PHE A 208 -3.75 11.89 -1.45
N LEU A 209 -3.84 13.14 -0.96
CA LEU A 209 -5.08 13.68 -0.41
C LEU A 209 -6.20 13.65 -1.44
N ASN A 210 -5.95 14.21 -2.63
CA ASN A 210 -6.94 14.20 -3.71
C ASN A 210 -7.36 12.77 -4.06
N MET A 211 -6.41 11.83 -4.13
CA MET A 211 -6.72 10.42 -4.41
C MET A 211 -7.61 9.79 -3.34
N VAL A 212 -7.37 10.08 -2.06
CA VAL A 212 -8.18 9.56 -0.94
C VAL A 212 -9.58 10.17 -0.92
N GLU A 213 -9.71 11.44 -1.29
CA GLU A 213 -11.00 12.15 -1.36
C GLU A 213 -11.83 11.74 -2.60
N ASP A 214 -11.19 11.52 -3.75
CA ASP A 214 -11.87 11.29 -5.02
C ASP A 214 -12.29 9.82 -5.24
N ILE A 215 -11.72 8.87 -4.49
CA ILE A 215 -11.93 7.43 -4.70
C ILE A 215 -12.58 6.78 -3.48
N ASP A 216 -13.69 6.08 -3.71
CA ASP A 216 -14.29 5.18 -2.72
C ASP A 216 -13.53 3.85 -2.66
N PHE A 217 -12.66 3.67 -1.67
CA PHE A 217 -11.83 2.47 -1.49
C PHE A 217 -12.56 1.30 -0.81
N SER A 218 -13.73 0.91 -1.33
CA SER A 218 -14.53 -0.15 -0.71
C SER A 218 -13.93 -1.55 -0.91
N PHE A 219 -13.29 -1.80 -2.07
CA PHE A 219 -12.71 -3.09 -2.45
C PHE A 219 -11.19 -3.17 -2.26
N ASN A 220 -10.48 -2.04 -2.31
CA ASN A 220 -9.02 -1.97 -2.15
C ASN A 220 -8.59 -1.02 -1.00
N PRO A 221 -9.00 -1.29 0.25
CA PRO A 221 -8.68 -0.44 1.39
C PRO A 221 -7.17 -0.29 1.64
N VAL A 222 -6.36 -1.29 1.27
CA VAL A 222 -4.89 -1.26 1.44
C VAL A 222 -4.24 -0.06 0.73
N CYS A 223 -4.75 0.35 -0.43
CA CYS A 223 -4.23 1.52 -1.14
C CYS A 223 -4.54 2.82 -0.38
N CYS A 224 -5.75 2.91 0.18
CA CYS A 224 -6.17 4.04 1.01
C CYS A 224 -5.36 4.11 2.30
N ASP A 225 -5.23 3.00 3.02
CA ASP A 225 -4.47 2.90 4.26
C ASP A 225 -3.01 3.33 4.05
N ALA A 226 -2.37 2.88 2.97
CA ALA A 226 -1.01 3.27 2.64
C ALA A 226 -0.90 4.78 2.32
N ALA A 227 -1.82 5.33 1.53
CA ALA A 227 -1.86 6.77 1.25
C ALA A 227 -2.08 7.60 2.52
N LEU A 228 -2.99 7.17 3.39
CA LEU A 228 -3.27 7.81 4.69
C LEU A 228 -2.07 7.73 5.64
N LYS A 229 -1.33 6.61 5.67
CA LYS A 229 -0.08 6.51 6.43
C LYS A 229 0.95 7.54 5.95
N PHE A 230 1.10 7.72 4.64
CA PHE A 230 1.98 8.74 4.08
C PHE A 230 1.53 10.17 4.45
N ILE A 231 0.23 10.44 4.35
CA ILE A 231 -0.39 11.73 4.74
C ILE A 231 -0.13 12.03 6.22
N ASN A 232 -0.33 11.04 7.09
CA ASN A 232 -0.12 11.18 8.53
C ASN A 232 1.35 11.42 8.85
N ALA A 233 2.27 10.62 8.31
CA ALA A 233 3.71 10.81 8.49
C ALA A 233 4.16 12.22 8.07
N THR A 234 3.67 12.69 6.92
CA THR A 234 3.94 14.04 6.41
C THR A 234 3.40 15.12 7.36
N THR A 235 2.19 14.94 7.87
CA THR A 235 1.55 15.92 8.76
C THR A 235 2.32 16.06 10.07
N TYR A 236 2.76 14.95 10.68
CA TYR A 236 3.54 14.98 11.92
C TYR A 236 4.93 15.59 11.76
N GLY A 237 5.61 15.30 10.64
CA GLY A 237 6.96 15.81 10.41
C GLY A 237 7.01 17.22 9.76
N SER A 238 5.90 17.74 9.25
CA SER A 238 5.86 19.04 8.56
C SER A 238 6.35 20.20 9.42
N SER A 239 6.01 20.23 10.71
CA SER A 239 6.44 21.29 11.63
C SER A 239 7.94 21.23 11.90
N ALA A 240 8.50 20.03 12.05
CA ALA A 240 9.94 19.83 12.22
C ALA A 240 10.71 20.23 10.95
N LEU A 241 10.18 19.87 9.79
CA LEU A 241 10.76 20.22 8.50
C LEU A 241 10.78 21.74 8.26
N ALA A 242 9.66 22.42 8.53
CA ALA A 242 9.58 23.88 8.42
C ALA A 242 10.53 24.61 9.39
N SER A 243 10.73 24.05 10.59
CA SER A 243 11.71 24.56 11.55
C SER A 243 13.14 24.48 11.00
N LEU A 244 13.55 23.33 10.46
CA LEU A 244 14.87 23.18 9.87
C LEU A 244 15.06 24.07 8.63
N GLN A 245 14.05 24.17 7.78
CA GLN A 245 14.07 25.06 6.63
C GLN A 245 14.29 26.53 7.02
N SER A 246 13.67 26.97 8.13
CA SER A 246 13.85 28.34 8.63
C SER A 246 15.31 28.65 9.01
N PHE A 247 16.13 27.63 9.30
CA PHE A 247 17.54 27.78 9.58
C PHE A 247 18.41 27.98 8.33
N ASP A 248 17.91 27.61 7.16
CA ASP A 248 18.60 27.84 5.89
C ASP A 248 18.55 29.30 5.44
N ARG A 249 17.59 30.08 5.96
CA ARG A 249 17.43 31.50 5.67
C ARG A 249 18.59 32.34 6.25
N GLU A 250 18.95 33.41 5.55
CA GLU A 250 20.18 34.20 5.74
C GLU A 250 20.42 34.72 7.18
N GLY A 251 19.39 34.82 8.03
CA GLY A 251 19.49 35.25 9.43
C GLY A 251 19.89 34.17 10.45
N ASN A 252 19.89 32.89 10.10
CA ASN A 252 20.06 31.77 11.05
C ASN A 252 21.34 30.93 10.84
N ARG A 253 22.35 31.49 10.16
CA ARG A 253 23.60 30.79 9.79
C ARG A 253 24.31 30.11 10.98
N THR A 254 24.29 30.73 12.16
CA THR A 254 24.86 30.13 13.38
C THR A 254 24.10 28.89 13.81
N LYS A 255 22.76 28.90 13.77
CA LYS A 255 21.92 27.74 14.11
C LYS A 255 22.12 26.61 13.12
N LYS A 256 22.16 26.91 11.81
CA LYS A 256 22.50 25.96 10.74
C LYS A 256 23.84 25.27 11.00
N THR A 257 24.88 26.05 11.27
CA THR A 257 26.24 25.53 11.52
C THR A 257 26.29 24.67 12.79
N THR A 258 25.60 25.09 13.85
CA THR A 258 25.50 24.35 15.12
C THR A 258 24.81 23.01 14.92
N ILE A 259 23.68 22.97 14.20
CA ILE A 259 22.95 21.72 13.93
C ILE A 259 23.80 20.76 13.10
N ILE A 260 24.46 21.24 12.05
CA ILE A 260 25.36 20.41 11.23
C ILE A 260 26.49 19.81 12.09
N ARG A 261 27.07 20.61 12.98
CA ARG A 261 28.11 20.12 13.91
C ARG A 261 27.56 19.06 14.86
N MET A 262 26.40 19.31 15.47
CA MET A 262 25.75 18.36 16.37
C MET A 262 25.40 17.05 15.67
N ILE A 263 24.92 17.09 14.42
CA ILE A 263 24.65 15.89 13.60
C ILE A 263 25.94 15.08 13.37
N LYS A 264 27.05 15.76 13.06
CA LYS A 264 28.35 15.09 12.83
C LYS A 264 28.90 14.45 14.10
N ASP A 265 28.68 15.11 15.24
CA ASP A 265 29.13 14.65 16.56
C ASP A 265 28.23 13.53 17.13
N GLU A 266 27.04 13.31 16.58
CA GLU A 266 26.07 12.31 17.04
C GLU A 266 26.53 10.87 16.77
N SER A 267 26.11 9.95 17.65
CA SER A 267 26.42 8.52 17.51
C SER A 267 25.65 7.89 16.33
N MET A 268 26.25 6.88 15.67
CA MET A 268 25.62 6.17 14.54
C MET A 268 24.29 5.48 14.90
N MET A 269 24.08 5.19 16.20
CA MET A 269 22.92 4.50 16.77
C MET A 269 22.15 5.42 17.74
N GLY A 270 22.07 6.71 17.43
CA GLY A 270 21.42 7.68 18.31
C GLY A 270 19.94 7.37 18.56
N ASP A 271 19.48 7.60 19.79
CA ASP A 271 18.12 7.31 20.26
C ASP A 271 17.33 8.61 20.48
N ILE A 272 16.14 8.71 19.88
CA ILE A 272 15.22 9.86 19.99
C ILE A 272 14.99 10.25 21.45
N SER A 273 14.85 9.27 22.34
CA SER A 273 14.52 9.50 23.75
C SER A 273 15.66 10.14 24.56
N LYS A 274 16.90 10.06 24.07
CA LYS A 274 18.12 10.59 24.72
C LYS A 274 18.73 11.76 23.95
N THR A 275 18.00 12.26 22.95
CA THR A 275 18.50 13.26 22.02
C THR A 275 18.45 14.67 22.62
N ARG A 276 19.42 15.51 22.26
CA ARG A 276 19.41 16.94 22.61
C ARG A 276 18.21 17.66 21.96
N PRO A 277 17.54 18.59 22.65
CA PRO A 277 16.36 19.28 22.11
C PRO A 277 16.57 19.87 20.70
N GLU A 278 17.79 20.34 20.41
CA GLU A 278 18.19 20.93 19.13
C GLU A 278 18.25 19.93 17.97
N LEU A 279 18.49 18.65 18.25
CA LEU A 279 18.51 17.57 17.25
C LEU A 279 17.15 16.90 17.06
N MET A 280 16.21 17.10 17.99
CA MET A 280 14.90 16.45 17.97
C MET A 280 14.16 16.62 16.64
N SER A 281 14.25 17.81 16.03
CA SER A 281 13.64 18.08 14.72
C SER A 281 14.25 17.23 13.58
N VAL A 282 15.55 16.95 13.63
CA VAL A 282 16.26 16.12 12.65
C VAL A 282 15.85 14.65 12.79
N TYR A 283 15.72 14.17 14.03
CA TYR A 283 15.22 12.83 14.30
C TYR A 283 13.77 12.63 13.87
N ILE A 284 12.90 13.62 14.09
CA ILE A 284 11.51 13.58 13.62
C ILE A 284 11.47 13.48 12.10
N ILE A 285 12.32 14.21 11.37
CA ILE A 285 12.41 14.10 9.91
C ILE A 285 12.92 12.72 9.49
N MET A 286 13.92 12.16 10.17
CA MET A 286 14.38 10.80 9.91
C MET A 286 13.25 9.79 10.07
N GLN A 287 12.47 9.89 11.15
CA GLN A 287 11.33 9.01 11.40
C GLN A 287 10.25 9.20 10.33
N MET A 288 9.89 10.45 10.02
CA MET A 288 8.94 10.79 8.96
C MET A 288 9.35 10.16 7.62
N ILE A 289 10.62 10.28 7.22
CA ILE A 289 11.11 9.68 5.97
C ILE A 289 10.95 8.17 6.00
N ARG A 290 11.28 7.49 7.10
CA ARG A 290 11.13 6.03 7.23
C ARG A 290 9.67 5.60 7.12
N ASP A 291 8.77 6.30 7.81
CA ASP A 291 7.34 6.02 7.77
C ASP A 291 6.77 6.28 6.36
N GLN A 292 7.26 7.31 5.67
CA GLN A 292 6.92 7.60 4.27
C GLN A 292 7.43 6.50 3.31
N GLU A 293 8.66 6.00 3.50
CA GLU A 293 9.20 4.89 2.69
C GLU A 293 8.39 3.61 2.87
N GLU A 294 7.99 3.29 4.11
CA GLU A 294 7.14 2.13 4.39
C GLU A 294 5.76 2.27 3.74
N ALA A 295 5.12 3.44 3.89
CA ALA A 295 3.84 3.73 3.29
C ALA A 295 3.88 3.66 1.75
N LEU A 296 4.91 4.25 1.12
CA LEU A 296 5.09 4.17 -0.33
C LEU A 296 5.35 2.74 -0.82
N ALA A 297 6.11 1.94 -0.06
CA ALA A 297 6.33 0.53 -0.38
C ALA A 297 5.02 -0.25 -0.37
N GLU A 298 4.18 -0.01 0.64
CA GLU A 298 2.88 -0.64 0.76
C GLU A 298 1.95 -0.22 -0.39
N TYR A 299 1.91 1.09 -0.71
CA TYR A 299 1.12 1.65 -1.79
C TYR A 299 1.49 1.07 -3.16
N ILE A 300 2.76 1.16 -3.56
CA ILE A 300 3.23 0.68 -4.87
C ILE A 300 2.94 -0.81 -5.02
N SER A 301 3.26 -1.60 -4.00
CA SER A 301 2.99 -3.04 -4.02
C SER A 301 1.49 -3.35 -4.12
N ALA A 302 0.62 -2.52 -3.53
CA ALA A 302 -0.83 -2.70 -3.61
C ALA A 302 -1.38 -2.34 -4.99
N VAL A 303 -0.85 -1.28 -5.61
CA VAL A 303 -1.21 -0.90 -6.97
C VAL A 303 -0.72 -1.93 -7.99
N GLU A 304 0.51 -2.42 -7.87
CA GLU A 304 1.04 -3.50 -8.71
C GLU A 304 0.16 -4.75 -8.65
N GLU A 305 -0.29 -5.13 -7.45
CA GLU A 305 -1.20 -6.27 -7.28
C GLU A 305 -2.56 -6.02 -7.98
N ILE A 306 -3.07 -4.79 -7.97
CA ILE A 306 -4.29 -4.44 -8.68
C ILE A 306 -4.08 -4.53 -10.21
N GLU A 307 -2.95 -4.01 -10.71
CA GLU A 307 -2.60 -4.07 -12.13
C GLU A 307 -2.39 -5.50 -12.64
N GLU A 308 -1.75 -6.37 -11.85
CA GLU A 308 -1.56 -7.78 -12.21
C GLU A 308 -2.87 -8.57 -12.29
N ASN A 309 -3.86 -8.18 -11.47
CA ASN A 309 -5.17 -8.80 -11.44
C ASN A 309 -6.16 -8.21 -12.48
N ASP A 310 -5.79 -7.13 -13.19
CA ASP A 310 -6.61 -6.54 -14.26
C ASP A 310 -6.22 -7.12 -15.65
N PRO A 311 -7.11 -7.91 -16.30
CA PRO A 311 -6.83 -8.50 -17.61
C PRO A 311 -6.58 -7.45 -18.72
N ASP A 312 -7.12 -6.23 -18.58
CA ASP A 312 -6.91 -5.15 -19.55
C ASP A 312 -5.54 -4.47 -19.39
N ALA A 313 -4.96 -4.45 -18.19
CA ALA A 313 -3.62 -3.93 -17.94
C ALA A 313 -2.55 -4.87 -18.51
N LYS A 314 -2.75 -6.20 -18.37
CA LYS A 314 -1.86 -7.24 -18.89
C LYS A 314 -1.78 -7.22 -20.43
N ARG A 315 -2.88 -6.93 -21.13
CA ARG A 315 -2.89 -6.77 -22.60
C ARG A 315 -2.12 -5.54 -23.07
N ARG A 316 -2.17 -4.43 -22.34
CA ARG A 316 -1.46 -3.18 -22.71
C ARG A 316 0.06 -3.29 -22.47
N ARG A 317 0.48 -3.96 -21.39
CA ARG A 317 1.91 -4.19 -21.11
C ARG A 317 2.57 -5.06 -22.19
N ASN A 318 1.85 -6.05 -22.73
CA ASN A 318 2.33 -6.90 -23.82
C ASN A 318 2.27 -6.24 -25.21
N SER A 319 1.64 -5.07 -25.36
CA SER A 319 1.61 -4.31 -26.63
C SER A 319 2.73 -3.26 -26.74
N LEU A 320 3.48 -3.06 -25.65
CA LEU A 320 4.61 -2.12 -25.55
C LEU A 320 5.98 -2.83 -25.64
N TYR A 321 5.99 -4.14 -25.90
CA TYR A 321 7.19 -4.95 -26.13
C TYR A 321 7.09 -5.69 -27.44
#